data_AF-A0A838TYX8-F1
#
_entry.id   AF-A0A838TYX8-F1
#
_cell.length_a   1.000
_cell.length_b   1.000
_cell.length_c   1.000
_cell.angle_alpha   90.00
_cell.angle_beta   90.00
_cell.angle_gamma   90.00
#
_symmetry.space_group_name_H-M   'P 1'
#
loop_
_entity.id
_entity.type
_entity.pdbx_description
1 polymer ?
#
loop_
_entity_poly.entity_id
_entity_poly.type
_entity_poly.pdbx_seq_one_letter_code
_entity_poly.pdbx_strand_id
1 'polypeptide(L)'
;MPEKKNWSRVYVILILCMSSIISVWLFTRPVGQLSQKTTATVSVENPRNTALSTNNDWKKILTSVDQSSTNILTNNNSNTFDETSLTAQLAKDYFSQYLLAKKGGQTITSETNAQIVQNVLANPEYSQNKAPVYIRSNLNISSNANLDTVKNYKAKLITDVIEKLNQVQNPVTILNNATQSANENEMSKLDPLIVTGKGIVRSLSEMEVPVDVVTMHLALLNSASSVLADLEALRVIFTDPVKSLSVGNQFANDTINFQTSLTNLQAYFKFKNI
;
A
#
# COMPACT_ATOMS: atom_id res chain seq x y z
N MET A 1 21.79 -63.62 -37.88
CA MET A 1 21.12 -63.05 -36.70
C MET A 1 21.66 -61.64 -36.49
N PRO A 2 20.89 -60.58 -36.76
CA PRO A 2 21.37 -59.21 -36.60
C PRO A 2 21.30 -58.77 -35.13
N GLU A 3 22.39 -58.20 -34.64
CA GLU A 3 22.52 -57.58 -33.32
C GLU A 3 21.45 -56.49 -33.14
N LYS A 4 20.62 -56.65 -32.10
CA LYS A 4 19.73 -55.58 -31.63
C LYS A 4 20.59 -54.47 -31.02
N LYS A 5 20.91 -53.47 -31.85
CA LYS A 5 21.60 -52.24 -31.47
C LYS A 5 20.83 -51.53 -30.35
N ASN A 6 21.51 -51.28 -29.22
CA ASN A 6 20.95 -50.72 -28.00
C ASN A 6 20.66 -49.21 -28.11
N TRP A 7 19.63 -48.85 -28.89
CA TRP A 7 19.21 -47.46 -29.08
C TRP A 7 18.71 -46.79 -27.79
N SER A 8 18.22 -47.53 -26.80
CA SER A 8 17.68 -46.92 -25.57
C SER A 8 18.74 -46.19 -24.74
N ARG A 9 19.98 -46.68 -24.72
CA ARG A 9 21.09 -46.02 -23.99
C ARG A 9 21.51 -44.71 -24.64
N VAL A 10 21.42 -44.63 -25.97
CA VAL A 10 21.73 -43.40 -26.72
C VAL A 10 20.69 -42.31 -26.46
N TYR A 11 19.40 -42.68 -26.39
CA TYR A 11 18.33 -41.72 -26.08
C TYR A 11 18.41 -41.18 -24.65
N VAL A 12 18.74 -42.01 -23.66
CA VAL A 12 18.88 -41.55 -22.27
C VAL A 12 20.03 -40.53 -22.14
N ILE A 13 21.15 -40.77 -22.82
CA ILE A 13 22.30 -39.85 -22.81
C ILE A 13 21.94 -38.53 -23.51
N LEU A 14 21.21 -38.56 -24.64
CA LEU A 14 20.78 -37.36 -25.34
C LEU A 14 19.80 -36.50 -24.51
N ILE A 15 18.86 -37.12 -23.80
CA ILE A 15 17.92 -36.40 -22.93
C ILE A 15 18.65 -35.73 -21.76
N LEU A 16 19.62 -36.43 -21.15
CA LEU A 16 20.44 -35.89 -20.06
C LEU A 16 21.26 -34.68 -20.53
N CYS A 17 21.91 -34.76 -21.71
CA CYS A 17 22.67 -33.65 -22.27
C CYS A 17 21.79 -32.44 -22.64
N MET A 18 20.59 -32.66 -23.21
CA MET A 18 19.65 -31.57 -23.52
C MET A 18 19.16 -30.86 -22.26
N SER A 19 18.95 -31.58 -21.14
CA SER A 19 18.53 -30.97 -19.87
C SER A 19 19.60 -30.05 -19.25
N SER A 20 20.89 -30.38 -19.41
CA SER A 20 21.99 -29.50 -18.97
C SER A 20 22.13 -28.23 -19.82
N ILE A 21 21.80 -28.28 -21.11
CA ILE A 21 21.88 -27.11 -21.99
C ILE A 21 20.71 -26.15 -21.71
N ILE A 22 19.50 -26.67 -21.47
CA ILE A 22 18.31 -25.87 -21.16
C ILE A 22 18.45 -25.15 -19.80
N SER A 23 19.06 -25.78 -18.80
CA SER A 23 19.29 -25.15 -17.49
C SER A 23 20.30 -24.00 -17.55
N VAL A 24 21.37 -24.11 -18.33
CA VAL A 24 22.32 -23.00 -18.53
C VAL A 24 21.67 -21.84 -19.30
N TRP A 25 20.80 -22.12 -20.27
CA TRP A 25 20.09 -21.08 -21.02
C TRP A 25 19.05 -20.33 -20.17
N LEU A 26 18.40 -21.00 -19.22
CA LEU A 26 17.47 -20.35 -18.28
C LEU A 26 18.17 -19.42 -17.28
N PHE A 27 19.41 -19.72 -16.89
CA PHE A 27 20.18 -18.92 -15.93
C PHE A 27 21.09 -17.85 -16.55
N THR A 28 21.34 -17.90 -17.86
CA THR A 28 22.15 -16.91 -18.59
C THR A 28 21.31 -15.86 -19.33
N ARG A 29 19.97 -15.89 -19.20
CA ARG A 29 19.19 -14.72 -19.58
C ARG A 29 19.71 -13.56 -18.72
N PRO A 30 20.24 -12.48 -19.33
CA PRO A 30 20.56 -11.30 -18.56
C PRO A 30 19.26 -10.93 -17.85
N VAL A 31 19.29 -10.94 -16.52
CA VAL A 31 18.27 -10.26 -15.72
C VAL A 31 18.33 -8.85 -16.25
N GLY A 32 17.39 -8.52 -17.15
CA GLY A 32 17.27 -7.20 -17.71
C GLY A 32 17.29 -6.28 -16.52
N GLN A 33 18.33 -5.45 -16.43
CA GLN A 33 18.46 -4.46 -15.39
C GLN A 33 17.16 -3.64 -15.45
N LEU A 34 16.21 -3.95 -14.56
CA LEU A 34 15.15 -3.04 -14.16
C LEU A 34 15.80 -1.96 -13.28
N SER A 35 16.76 -1.27 -13.89
CA SER A 35 17.19 0.06 -13.53
C SER A 35 16.86 0.93 -14.74
N GLN A 36 15.59 0.86 -15.18
CA GLN A 36 15.00 2.08 -15.69
C GLN A 36 14.87 2.99 -14.48
N LYS A 37 15.84 3.88 -14.34
CA LYS A 37 15.60 5.21 -13.81
C LYS A 37 14.53 5.81 -14.73
N THR A 38 13.28 5.48 -14.45
CA THR A 38 12.13 6.16 -15.01
C THR A 38 12.19 7.54 -14.37
N THR A 39 12.97 8.44 -14.96
CA THR A 39 12.56 9.84 -15.05
C THR A 39 11.26 9.78 -15.82
N ALA A 40 10.18 9.45 -15.11
CA ALA A 40 8.86 9.79 -15.57
C ALA A 40 8.90 11.31 -15.62
N THR A 41 9.22 11.86 -16.79
CA THR A 41 8.68 13.13 -17.19
C THR A 41 7.19 12.91 -17.13
N VAL A 42 6.60 13.20 -15.96
CA VAL A 42 5.17 13.36 -15.81
C VAL A 42 4.85 14.52 -16.74
N SER A 43 4.53 14.20 -17.99
CA SER A 43 3.80 15.11 -18.83
C SER A 43 2.46 15.24 -18.12
N VAL A 44 2.29 16.34 -17.40
CA VAL A 44 1.00 16.75 -16.87
C VAL A 44 0.16 17.08 -18.09
N GLU A 45 -0.39 16.06 -18.73
CA GLU A 45 -1.45 16.26 -19.69
C GLU A 45 -2.63 16.77 -18.86
N ASN A 46 -2.85 18.08 -19.01
CA ASN A 46 -3.67 18.93 -18.16
C ASN A 46 -5.05 18.28 -17.91
N PRO A 47 -5.35 17.73 -16.72
CA PRO A 47 -6.56 16.93 -16.52
C PRO A 47 -7.86 17.74 -16.55
N ARG A 48 -7.80 19.06 -16.76
CA ARG A 48 -8.92 19.86 -17.22
C ARG A 48 -8.40 20.94 -18.16
N ASN A 49 -8.93 20.98 -19.40
CA ASN A 49 -9.06 22.22 -20.17
C ASN A 49 -9.99 23.18 -19.39
N THR A 50 -9.53 23.66 -18.24
CA THR A 50 -10.02 24.90 -17.68
C THR A 50 -9.48 25.95 -18.63
N ALA A 51 -10.38 26.57 -19.38
CA ALA A 51 -10.05 27.77 -20.15
C ALA A 51 -9.20 28.65 -19.22
N LEU A 52 -7.97 28.96 -19.65
CA LEU A 52 -7.04 29.80 -18.91
C LEU A 52 -7.75 31.12 -18.63
N SER A 53 -8.36 31.20 -17.46
CA SER A 53 -8.90 32.42 -16.92
C SER A 53 -7.69 33.32 -16.77
N THR A 54 -7.59 34.32 -17.66
CA THR A 54 -6.60 35.41 -17.59
C THR A 54 -6.82 36.28 -16.35
N ASN A 55 -7.78 35.92 -15.50
CA ASN A 55 -8.08 36.64 -14.29
C ASN A 55 -7.03 36.38 -13.21
N ASN A 56 -6.13 37.35 -13.06
CA ASN A 56 -5.12 37.41 -12.00
C ASN A 56 -5.72 37.81 -10.62
N ASP A 57 -7.05 37.82 -10.44
CA ASP A 57 -7.69 38.16 -9.17
C ASP A 57 -7.25 37.26 -8.03
N TRP A 58 -7.04 35.96 -8.28
CA TRP A 58 -6.49 35.04 -7.28
C TRP A 58 -5.11 35.50 -6.80
N LYS A 59 -4.27 36.02 -7.70
CA LYS A 59 -2.93 36.53 -7.37
C LYS A 59 -3.03 37.81 -6.55
N LYS A 60 -3.95 38.71 -6.87
CA LYS A 60 -4.21 39.92 -6.08
C LYS A 60 -4.64 39.55 -4.67
N ILE A 61 -5.67 38.71 -4.51
CA ILE A 61 -6.20 38.24 -3.22
C ILE A 61 -5.09 37.65 -2.34
N LEU A 62 -4.21 36.83 -2.91
CA LEU A 62 -3.10 36.21 -2.17
C LEU A 62 -1.97 37.18 -1.79
N THR A 63 -1.80 38.28 -2.52
CA THR A 63 -0.73 39.27 -2.27
C THR A 63 -1.18 40.52 -1.50
N SER A 64 -2.48 40.80 -1.42
CA SER A 64 -3.05 42.00 -0.80
C SER A 64 -3.65 41.75 0.59
N VAL A 65 -3.09 40.80 1.35
CA VAL A 65 -3.58 40.38 2.68
C VAL A 65 -3.61 41.54 3.72
N ASP A 66 -2.97 42.68 3.43
CA ASP A 66 -2.94 43.88 4.30
C ASP A 66 -4.02 44.94 4.01
N GLN A 67 -4.95 44.74 3.06
CA GLN A 67 -6.01 45.72 2.78
C GLN A 67 -7.40 45.18 3.12
N SER A 68 -7.94 45.74 4.21
CA SER A 68 -9.24 45.78 4.89
C SER A 68 -10.55 45.25 4.24
N SER A 69 -10.55 44.53 3.13
CA SER A 69 -11.76 43.91 2.57
C SER A 69 -11.40 42.77 1.63
N THR A 70 -10.92 41.66 2.18
CA THR A 70 -10.93 40.39 1.46
C THR A 70 -12.35 39.85 1.44
N ASN A 71 -13.01 39.94 0.28
CA ASN A 71 -14.20 39.12 0.02
C ASN A 71 -13.75 37.67 0.06
N ILE A 72 -14.02 36.99 1.18
CA ILE A 72 -13.84 35.55 1.30
C ILE A 72 -14.78 34.94 0.26
N LEU A 73 -14.21 34.31 -0.77
CA LEU A 73 -14.97 33.49 -1.69
C LEU A 73 -15.42 32.25 -0.91
N THR A 74 -16.55 32.36 -0.21
CA THR A 74 -17.25 31.20 0.35
C THR A 74 -17.74 30.36 -0.81
N ASN A 75 -17.20 29.14 -0.90
CA ASN A 75 -17.60 28.17 -1.89
C ASN A 75 -19.08 27.81 -1.66
N ASN A 76 -19.99 28.39 -2.45
CA ASN A 76 -21.43 28.10 -2.40
C ASN A 76 -21.80 26.75 -3.04
N ASN A 77 -20.82 25.95 -3.49
CA ASN A 77 -21.07 24.61 -4.00
C ASN A 77 -20.99 23.57 -2.87
N SER A 78 -22.13 22.94 -2.59
CA SER A 78 -22.29 21.84 -1.62
C SER A 78 -21.66 20.51 -2.04
N ASN A 79 -20.89 20.47 -3.12
CA ASN A 79 -20.00 19.35 -3.42
C ASN A 79 -18.78 19.50 -2.52
N THR A 80 -18.97 19.02 -1.29
CA THR A 80 -18.12 19.15 -0.10
C THR A 80 -16.66 18.81 -0.41
N PHE A 81 -15.84 19.84 -0.64
CA PHE A 81 -14.40 19.75 -0.49
C PHE A 81 -14.13 19.41 0.97
N ASP A 82 -13.59 18.23 1.23
CA ASP A 82 -13.24 17.83 2.59
C ASP A 82 -11.95 18.56 3.02
N GLU A 83 -12.15 19.65 3.75
CA GLU A 83 -11.06 20.44 4.34
C GLU A 83 -10.22 19.67 5.36
N THR A 84 -10.68 18.48 5.78
CA THR A 84 -9.98 17.59 6.71
C THR A 84 -9.15 16.50 6.02
N SER A 85 -9.22 16.40 4.69
CA SER A 85 -8.40 15.46 3.91
C SER A 85 -6.91 15.80 3.97
N LEU A 86 -6.05 14.79 3.84
CA LEU A 86 -4.60 15.01 3.79
C LEU A 86 -4.19 15.83 2.56
N THR A 87 -4.92 15.69 1.46
CA THR A 87 -4.74 16.50 0.26
C THR A 87 -5.03 17.99 0.52
N ALA A 88 -6.12 18.30 1.23
CA ALA A 88 -6.43 19.67 1.62
C ALA A 88 -5.38 20.22 2.59
N GLN A 89 -4.94 19.42 3.56
CA GLN A 89 -3.91 19.82 4.51
C GLN A 89 -2.56 20.08 3.82
N LEU A 90 -2.15 19.22 2.88
CA LEU A 90 -0.94 19.40 2.07
C LEU A 90 -0.99 20.73 1.30
N ALA A 91 -2.13 21.02 0.66
CA ALA A 91 -2.32 22.27 -0.05
C ALA A 91 -2.23 23.48 0.90
N LYS A 92 -2.90 23.42 2.06
CA LYS A 92 -2.85 24.47 3.10
C LYS A 92 -1.42 24.73 3.57
N ASP A 93 -0.66 23.67 3.88
CA ASP A 93 0.73 23.78 4.35
C ASP A 93 1.65 24.36 3.28
N TYR A 94 1.53 23.88 2.03
CA TYR A 94 2.29 24.38 0.90
C TYR A 94 2.02 25.86 0.64
N PHE A 95 0.74 26.25 0.54
CA PHE A 95 0.39 27.65 0.30
C PHE A 95 0.78 28.54 1.47
N SER A 96 0.68 28.06 2.70
CA SER A 96 1.11 28.82 3.89
C SER A 96 2.62 29.13 3.83
N GLN A 97 3.45 28.12 3.55
CA GLN A 97 4.90 28.33 3.40
C GLN A 97 5.25 29.23 2.20
N TYR A 98 4.55 29.08 1.08
CA TYR A 98 4.71 29.95 -0.08
C TYR A 98 4.42 31.42 0.25
N LEU A 99 3.31 31.68 0.95
CA LEU A 99 2.90 33.03 1.34
C LEU A 99 3.86 33.64 2.35
N LEU A 100 4.35 32.86 3.32
CA LEU A 100 5.36 33.31 4.27
C LEU A 100 6.66 33.71 3.57
N ALA A 101 7.15 32.91 2.62
CA ALA A 101 8.34 33.23 1.83
C ALA A 101 8.13 34.52 1.01
N LYS A 102 6.97 34.69 0.37
CA LYS A 102 6.62 35.92 -0.36
C LYS A 102 6.55 37.14 0.54
N LYS A 103 5.90 37.05 1.71
CA LYS A 103 5.77 38.15 2.67
C LYS A 103 7.13 38.55 3.26
N GLY A 104 8.04 37.59 3.44
CA GLY A 104 9.42 37.83 3.85
C GLY A 104 10.31 38.50 2.79
N GLY A 105 9.76 38.88 1.63
CA GLY A 105 10.51 39.49 0.53
C GLY A 105 11.36 38.47 -0.26
N GLN A 106 11.16 37.18 -0.03
CA GLN A 106 11.91 36.13 -0.71
C GLN A 106 11.40 35.97 -2.15
N THR A 107 12.31 36.00 -3.12
CA THR A 107 11.97 35.69 -4.52
C THR A 107 11.72 34.20 -4.65
N ILE A 108 10.53 33.82 -5.12
CA ILE A 108 10.18 32.42 -5.35
C ILE A 108 10.83 31.96 -6.66
N THR A 109 12.05 31.44 -6.52
CA THR A 109 12.78 30.73 -7.56
C THR A 109 12.39 29.25 -7.59
N SER A 110 12.83 28.50 -8.59
CA SER A 110 12.68 27.04 -8.61
C SER A 110 13.28 26.39 -7.37
N GLU A 111 14.42 26.87 -6.89
CA GLU A 111 15.09 26.37 -5.69
C GLU A 111 14.27 26.61 -4.42
N THR A 112 13.76 27.84 -4.25
CA THR A 112 12.92 28.19 -3.10
C THR A 112 11.64 27.36 -3.09
N ASN A 113 11.03 27.15 -4.27
CA ASN A 113 9.86 26.30 -4.40
C ASN A 113 10.15 24.83 -4.05
N ALA A 114 11.28 24.28 -4.52
CA ALA A 114 11.71 22.93 -4.17
C ALA A 114 11.92 22.79 -2.66
N GLN A 115 12.52 23.80 -2.01
CA GLN A 115 12.71 23.81 -0.56
C GLN A 115 11.38 23.85 0.20
N ILE A 116 10.41 24.66 -0.25
CA ILE A 116 9.06 24.68 0.33
C ILE A 116 8.42 23.29 0.22
N VAL A 117 8.45 22.68 -0.97
CA VAL A 117 7.91 21.33 -1.18
C VAL A 117 8.59 20.31 -0.27
N GLN A 118 9.92 20.34 -0.17
CA GLN A 118 10.70 19.45 0.70
C GLN A 118 10.30 19.62 2.16
N ASN A 119 10.16 20.87 2.64
CA ASN A 119 9.78 21.16 4.02
C ASN A 119 8.36 20.67 4.34
N VAL A 120 7.42 20.86 3.41
CA VAL A 120 6.04 20.35 3.57
C VAL A 120 6.04 18.83 3.61
N LEU A 121 6.68 18.18 2.63
CA LEU A 121 6.71 16.72 2.52
C LEU A 121 7.56 16.03 3.60
N ALA A 122 8.40 16.78 4.33
CA ALA A 122 9.12 16.26 5.50
C ALA A 122 8.17 15.94 6.68
N ASN A 123 6.93 16.42 6.65
CA ASN A 123 5.93 16.04 7.64
C ASN A 123 5.55 14.55 7.46
N PRO A 124 5.76 13.70 8.49
CA PRO A 124 5.48 12.28 8.40
C PRO A 124 4.00 11.96 8.12
N GLU A 125 3.05 12.86 8.44
CA GLU A 125 1.62 12.65 8.14
C GLU A 125 1.35 12.49 6.63
N TYR A 126 2.23 13.00 5.75
CA TYR A 126 2.07 12.87 4.29
C TYR A 126 2.72 11.62 3.71
N SER A 127 3.53 10.91 4.50
CA SER A 127 4.33 9.78 4.04
C SER A 127 4.05 8.48 4.79
N GLN A 128 3.26 8.52 5.87
CA GLN A 128 2.97 7.35 6.69
C GLN A 128 1.48 7.22 6.90
N ASN A 129 0.94 6.06 6.52
CA ASN A 129 -0.37 5.65 6.95
C ASN A 129 -0.26 4.99 8.32
N LYS A 130 -1.01 5.51 9.30
CA LYS A 130 -0.94 5.03 10.68
C LYS A 130 -2.01 3.96 10.90
N ALA A 131 -1.61 2.71 10.69
CA ALA A 131 -2.39 1.58 11.17
C ALA A 131 -2.36 1.50 12.71
N PRO A 132 -3.44 1.07 13.36
CA PRO A 132 -3.40 0.73 14.79
C PRO A 132 -2.31 -0.32 15.07
N VAL A 133 -1.45 -0.02 16.04
CA VAL A 133 -0.39 -0.92 16.50
C VAL A 133 -0.85 -1.63 17.76
N TYR A 134 -0.97 -2.94 17.68
CA TYR A 134 -1.28 -3.82 18.78
C TYR A 134 0.00 -4.23 19.50
N ILE A 135 -0.12 -4.35 20.81
CA ILE A 135 0.93 -4.82 21.72
C ILE A 135 0.44 -6.04 22.51
N ARG A 136 1.35 -6.67 23.24
CA ARG A 136 1.07 -7.88 24.03
C ARG A 136 -0.14 -7.75 24.96
N SER A 137 -0.35 -6.59 25.58
CA SER A 137 -1.48 -6.34 26.49
C SER A 137 -2.83 -6.25 25.78
N ASN A 138 -2.86 -6.18 24.44
CA ASN A 138 -4.10 -6.24 23.67
C ASN A 138 -4.54 -7.67 23.35
N LEU A 139 -3.74 -8.69 23.69
CA LEU A 139 -4.02 -10.09 23.36
C LEU A 139 -4.66 -10.84 24.53
N ASN A 140 -5.55 -11.79 24.20
CA ASN A 140 -6.01 -12.80 25.13
C ASN A 140 -5.00 -13.96 25.16
N ILE A 141 -4.05 -13.94 26.09
CA ILE A 141 -2.94 -14.91 26.13
C ILE A 141 -3.29 -16.08 27.07
N SER A 142 -3.29 -17.29 26.52
CA SER A 142 -3.36 -18.52 27.31
C SER A 142 -2.02 -18.79 27.96
N SER A 143 -2.02 -19.09 29.26
CA SER A 143 -0.83 -19.59 29.96
C SER A 143 -0.45 -21.01 29.53
N ASN A 144 -1.38 -21.74 28.89
CA ASN A 144 -1.18 -23.09 28.41
C ASN A 144 -0.65 -23.09 26.97
N ALA A 145 0.42 -23.86 26.74
CA ALA A 145 0.99 -24.12 25.41
C ALA A 145 1.00 -25.63 25.09
N ASN A 146 0.01 -26.37 25.61
CA ASN A 146 -0.12 -27.80 25.33
C ASN A 146 -0.60 -28.04 23.89
N LEU A 147 -0.46 -29.28 23.43
CA LEU A 147 -0.75 -29.66 22.05
C LEU A 147 -2.18 -29.31 21.62
N ASP A 148 -3.16 -29.51 22.51
CA ASP A 148 -4.57 -29.26 22.20
C ASP A 148 -4.88 -27.77 22.10
N THR A 149 -4.31 -26.94 22.98
CA THR A 149 -4.41 -25.48 22.88
C THR A 149 -3.84 -24.98 21.55
N VAL A 150 -2.69 -25.50 21.13
CA VAL A 150 -2.06 -25.10 19.85
C VAL A 150 -2.87 -25.59 18.64
N LYS A 151 -3.45 -26.80 18.69
CA LYS A 151 -4.35 -27.32 17.65
C LYS A 151 -5.60 -26.46 17.50
N ASN A 152 -6.23 -26.08 18.62
CA ASN A 152 -7.40 -25.22 18.63
C ASN A 152 -7.08 -23.84 18.07
N TYR A 153 -5.94 -23.27 18.45
CA TYR A 153 -5.43 -22.01 17.88
C TYR A 153 -5.23 -22.12 16.37
N LYS A 154 -4.58 -23.18 15.87
CA LYS A 154 -4.39 -23.41 14.42
C LYS A 154 -5.72 -23.52 13.69
N ALA A 155 -6.65 -24.32 14.22
CA ALA A 155 -7.97 -24.51 13.60
C ALA A 155 -8.72 -23.17 13.49
N LYS A 156 -8.73 -22.38 14.57
CA LYS A 156 -9.34 -21.06 14.58
C LYS A 156 -8.66 -20.10 13.60
N LEU A 157 -7.33 -20.09 13.54
CA LEU A 157 -6.58 -19.29 12.57
C LEU A 157 -6.93 -19.63 11.12
N ILE A 158 -7.08 -20.92 10.78
CA ILE A 158 -7.45 -21.34 9.43
C ILE A 158 -8.84 -20.80 9.05
N THR A 159 -9.84 -21.05 9.90
CA THR A 159 -11.23 -20.66 9.63
C THR A 159 -11.41 -19.14 9.66
N ASP A 160 -10.79 -18.45 10.62
CA ASP A 160 -11.02 -17.02 10.81
C ASP A 160 -10.18 -16.12 9.89
N VAL A 161 -9.09 -16.62 9.33
CA VAL A 161 -8.16 -15.83 8.52
C VAL A 161 -7.95 -16.44 7.14
N ILE A 162 -7.42 -17.66 7.06
CA ILE A 162 -6.95 -18.24 5.79
C ILE A 162 -8.11 -18.47 4.81
N GLU A 163 -9.24 -18.99 5.29
CA GLU A 163 -10.40 -19.26 4.42
C GLU A 163 -11.01 -17.98 3.85
N LYS A 164 -11.03 -16.89 4.63
CA LYS A 164 -11.57 -15.58 4.20
C LYS A 164 -10.70 -14.93 3.12
N LEU A 165 -9.39 -15.13 3.15
CA LEU A 165 -8.46 -14.57 2.16
C LEU A 165 -8.59 -15.22 0.77
N ASN A 166 -9.04 -16.47 0.68
CA ASN A 166 -9.14 -17.16 -0.61
C ASN A 166 -10.30 -16.65 -1.49
N GLN A 167 -11.17 -15.79 -0.93
CA GLN A 167 -12.39 -15.32 -1.61
C GLN A 167 -12.28 -13.90 -2.17
N VAL A 168 -11.14 -13.23 -2.00
CA VAL A 168 -11.01 -11.81 -2.36
C VAL A 168 -10.25 -11.60 -3.67
N GLN A 169 -10.71 -10.61 -4.44
CA GLN A 169 -10.02 -10.13 -5.64
C GLN A 169 -8.71 -9.43 -5.28
N ASN A 170 -7.75 -9.38 -6.21
CA ASN A 170 -6.51 -8.63 -6.03
C ASN A 170 -6.78 -7.10 -6.01
N PRO A 171 -6.44 -6.38 -4.92
CA PRO A 171 -6.67 -4.94 -4.80
C PRO A 171 -5.87 -4.09 -5.80
N VAL A 172 -4.68 -4.55 -6.22
CA VAL A 172 -3.87 -3.88 -7.25
C VAL A 172 -4.58 -3.86 -8.59
N THR A 173 -5.27 -4.95 -8.94
CA THR A 173 -6.09 -5.01 -10.16
C THR A 173 -7.25 -4.03 -10.10
N ILE A 174 -7.93 -3.92 -8.95
CA ILE A 174 -9.03 -2.96 -8.75
C ILE A 174 -8.52 -1.53 -8.92
N LEU A 175 -7.41 -1.18 -8.26
CA LEU A 175 -6.79 0.13 -8.34
C LEU A 175 -6.37 0.49 -9.77
N ASN A 176 -5.71 -0.43 -10.48
CA ASN A 176 -5.29 -0.22 -11.86
C ASN A 176 -6.50 0.02 -12.78
N ASN A 177 -7.57 -0.78 -12.63
CA ASN A 177 -8.78 -0.61 -13.44
C ASN A 177 -9.45 0.74 -13.17
N ALA A 178 -9.58 1.12 -11.90
CA ALA A 178 -10.20 2.38 -11.51
C ALA A 178 -9.42 3.60 -12.03
N THR A 179 -8.09 3.60 -11.88
CA THR A 179 -7.24 4.70 -12.32
C THR A 179 -7.15 4.81 -13.85
N GLN A 180 -7.05 3.69 -14.57
CA GLN A 180 -7.00 3.70 -16.04
C GLN A 180 -8.33 4.13 -16.67
N SER A 181 -9.46 3.75 -16.07
CA SER A 181 -10.80 4.11 -16.56
C SER A 181 -11.32 5.43 -16.01
N ALA A 182 -10.58 6.08 -15.09
CA ALA A 182 -11.04 7.24 -14.32
C ALA A 182 -12.42 7.04 -13.67
N ASN A 183 -12.73 5.79 -13.29
CA ASN A 183 -14.03 5.41 -12.75
C ASN A 183 -13.93 5.18 -11.24
N GLU A 184 -14.36 6.18 -10.47
CA GLU A 184 -14.38 6.10 -9.00
C GLU A 184 -15.22 4.92 -8.49
N ASN A 185 -16.30 4.56 -9.19
CA ASN A 185 -17.17 3.46 -8.77
C ASN A 185 -16.44 2.11 -8.75
N GLU A 186 -15.37 1.93 -9.52
CA GLU A 186 -14.54 0.72 -9.47
C GLU A 186 -13.90 0.53 -8.09
N MET A 187 -13.62 1.62 -7.36
CA MET A 187 -13.03 1.54 -6.02
C MET A 187 -13.97 0.94 -4.99
N SER A 188 -15.29 0.92 -5.23
CA SER A 188 -16.25 0.21 -4.37
C SER A 188 -15.99 -1.30 -4.30
N LYS A 189 -15.26 -1.87 -5.27
CA LYS A 189 -14.83 -3.27 -5.24
C LYS A 189 -13.81 -3.55 -4.12
N LEU A 190 -13.20 -2.52 -3.52
CA LEU A 190 -12.40 -2.69 -2.30
C LEU A 190 -13.25 -2.83 -1.04
N ASP A 191 -14.54 -2.47 -1.05
CA ASP A 191 -15.38 -2.49 0.16
C ASP A 191 -15.50 -3.90 0.77
N PRO A 192 -15.72 -4.98 -0.02
CA PRO A 192 -15.68 -6.35 0.52
C PRO A 192 -14.31 -6.76 1.08
N LEU A 193 -13.21 -6.26 0.51
CA LEU A 193 -11.85 -6.52 1.01
C LEU A 193 -11.63 -5.83 2.35
N ILE A 194 -12.07 -4.57 2.49
CA ILE A 194 -12.00 -3.81 3.74
C ILE A 194 -12.85 -4.49 4.82
N VAL A 195 -14.07 -4.93 4.50
CA VAL A 195 -14.92 -5.69 5.43
C VAL A 195 -14.23 -6.98 5.86
N THR A 196 -13.60 -7.70 4.93
CA THR A 196 -12.85 -8.92 5.22
C THR A 196 -11.64 -8.63 6.12
N GLY A 197 -10.86 -7.59 5.82
CA GLY A 197 -9.72 -7.15 6.62
C GLY A 197 -10.13 -6.77 8.04
N LYS A 198 -11.23 -6.01 8.20
CA LYS A 198 -11.82 -5.70 9.53
C LYS A 198 -12.20 -6.97 10.28
N GLY A 199 -12.81 -7.92 9.59
CA GLY A 199 -13.15 -9.24 10.14
C GLY A 199 -11.92 -10.00 10.64
N ILE A 200 -10.84 -10.01 9.86
CA ILE A 200 -9.56 -10.66 10.20
C ILE A 200 -8.91 -10.00 11.42
N VAL A 201 -8.77 -8.68 11.41
CA VAL A 201 -8.15 -7.93 12.53
C VAL A 201 -8.91 -8.18 13.83
N ARG A 202 -10.24 -8.11 13.79
CA ARG A 202 -11.09 -8.43 14.95
C ARG A 202 -10.93 -9.88 15.41
N SER A 203 -11.00 -10.84 14.49
CA SER A 203 -10.84 -12.25 14.84
C SER A 203 -9.49 -12.56 15.46
N LEU A 204 -8.41 -11.92 14.98
CA LEU A 204 -7.07 -12.06 15.53
C LEU A 204 -6.97 -11.44 16.93
N SER A 205 -7.47 -10.23 17.15
CA SER A 205 -7.39 -9.56 18.46
C SER A 205 -8.20 -10.27 19.56
N GLU A 206 -9.28 -10.95 19.21
CA GLU A 206 -10.13 -11.72 20.12
C GLU A 206 -9.68 -13.19 20.29
N MET A 207 -8.69 -13.64 19.52
CA MET A 207 -8.23 -15.03 19.56
C MET A 207 -7.50 -15.32 20.88
N GLU A 208 -7.76 -16.50 21.47
CA GLU A 208 -6.93 -17.00 22.55
C GLU A 208 -5.58 -17.48 21.97
N VAL A 209 -4.48 -16.87 22.41
CA VAL A 209 -3.14 -17.09 21.86
C VAL A 209 -2.28 -17.87 22.84
N PRO A 210 -1.73 -19.04 22.48
CA PRO A 210 -0.76 -19.75 23.30
C PRO A 210 0.47 -18.88 23.59
N VAL A 211 0.99 -18.92 24.83
CA VAL A 211 2.11 -18.06 25.26
C VAL A 211 3.35 -18.16 24.36
N ASP A 212 3.61 -19.32 23.76
CA ASP A 212 4.76 -19.56 22.87
C ASP A 212 4.55 -19.05 21.44
N VAL A 213 3.34 -18.63 21.07
CA VAL A 213 2.99 -18.11 19.74
C VAL A 213 2.81 -16.59 19.72
N VAL A 214 2.75 -15.95 20.90
CA VAL A 214 2.44 -14.51 21.08
C VAL A 214 3.19 -13.60 20.11
N THR A 215 4.51 -13.76 19.96
CA THR A 215 5.32 -12.91 19.08
C THR A 215 4.91 -13.04 17.61
N MET A 216 4.69 -14.27 17.13
CA MET A 216 4.28 -14.52 15.74
C MET A 216 2.85 -14.07 15.48
N HIS A 217 1.95 -14.29 16.44
CA HIS A 217 0.58 -13.81 16.37
C HIS A 217 0.52 -12.29 16.32
N LEU A 218 1.31 -11.60 17.16
CA LEU A 218 1.35 -10.14 17.17
C LEU A 218 1.87 -9.57 15.85
N ALA A 219 2.89 -10.20 15.25
CA ALA A 219 3.37 -9.84 13.92
C ALA A 219 2.28 -9.99 12.86
N LEU A 220 1.49 -11.08 12.92
CA LEU A 220 0.36 -11.29 12.02
C LEU A 220 -0.75 -10.24 12.22
N LEU A 221 -1.14 -9.97 13.47
CA LEU A 221 -2.19 -8.99 13.78
C LEU A 221 -1.80 -7.59 13.32
N ASN A 222 -0.56 -7.17 13.59
CA ASN A 222 -0.08 -5.84 13.17
C ASN A 222 0.05 -5.73 11.66
N SER A 223 0.59 -6.74 10.97
CA SER A 223 0.64 -6.71 9.50
C SER A 223 -0.75 -6.75 8.85
N ALA A 224 -1.71 -7.47 9.43
CA ALA A 224 -3.11 -7.45 8.98
C ALA A 224 -3.74 -6.06 9.16
N SER A 225 -3.47 -5.41 10.29
CA SER A 225 -3.88 -4.04 10.59
C SER A 225 -3.33 -3.04 9.58
N SER A 226 -2.03 -3.16 9.22
CA SER A 226 -1.42 -2.34 8.18
C SER A 226 -2.05 -2.53 6.81
N VAL A 227 -2.21 -3.78 6.36
CA VAL A 227 -2.88 -4.07 5.08
C VAL A 227 -4.31 -3.51 5.05
N LEU A 228 -5.05 -3.61 6.15
CA LEU A 228 -6.39 -3.02 6.24
C LEU A 228 -6.34 -1.49 6.10
N ALA A 229 -5.46 -0.82 6.83
CA ALA A 229 -5.31 0.62 6.76
C ALA A 229 -4.94 1.09 5.34
N ASP A 230 -4.12 0.31 4.63
CA ASP A 230 -3.75 0.60 3.26
C ASP A 230 -4.91 0.44 2.29
N LEU A 231 -5.73 -0.60 2.45
CA LEU A 231 -6.95 -0.78 1.65
C LEU A 231 -7.92 0.40 1.85
N GLU A 232 -8.08 0.86 3.09
CA GLU A 232 -8.91 2.02 3.42
C GLU A 232 -8.34 3.32 2.83
N ALA A 233 -7.01 3.48 2.84
CA ALA A 233 -6.35 4.61 2.20
C ALA A 233 -6.47 4.55 0.68
N LEU A 234 -6.31 3.39 0.04
CA LEU A 234 -6.49 3.23 -1.40
C LEU A 234 -7.94 3.53 -1.82
N ARG A 235 -8.92 3.14 -1.02
CA ARG A 235 -10.37 3.33 -1.30
C ARG A 235 -10.76 4.78 -1.60
N VAL A 236 -10.00 5.74 -1.08
CA VAL A 236 -10.28 7.18 -1.19
C VAL A 236 -9.39 7.90 -2.21
N ILE A 237 -8.78 7.20 -3.17
CA ILE A 237 -7.83 7.81 -4.13
C ILE A 237 -8.37 8.97 -4.95
N PHE A 238 -9.68 8.98 -5.25
CA PHE A 238 -10.29 10.08 -6.01
C PHE A 238 -10.66 11.29 -5.14
N THR A 239 -10.84 11.10 -3.83
CA THR A 239 -11.24 12.15 -2.88
C THR A 239 -10.07 12.67 -2.05
N ASP A 240 -9.08 11.84 -1.74
CA ASP A 240 -7.86 12.17 -1.01
C ASP A 240 -6.62 11.47 -1.63
N PRO A 241 -6.16 11.92 -2.82
CA PRO A 241 -5.02 11.31 -3.50
C PRO A 241 -3.74 11.26 -2.67
N VAL A 242 -3.47 12.28 -1.84
CA VAL A 242 -2.27 12.32 -0.99
C VAL A 242 -2.29 11.17 0.01
N LYS A 243 -3.44 10.89 0.64
CA LYS A 243 -3.60 9.74 1.53
C LYS A 243 -3.34 8.42 0.80
N SER A 244 -3.92 8.22 -0.38
CA SER A 244 -3.72 6.99 -1.14
C SER A 244 -2.30 6.83 -1.70
N LEU A 245 -1.65 7.93 -2.09
CA LEU A 245 -0.26 7.91 -2.55
C LEU A 245 0.72 7.58 -1.42
N SER A 246 0.42 8.02 -0.19
CA SER A 246 1.26 7.70 0.98
C SER A 246 1.41 6.19 1.22
N VAL A 247 0.39 5.40 0.85
CA VAL A 247 0.39 3.94 1.01
C VAL A 247 0.88 3.17 -0.21
N GLY A 248 1.08 3.82 -1.36
CA GLY A 248 1.36 3.12 -2.62
C GLY A 248 2.56 2.16 -2.54
N ASN A 249 3.65 2.59 -1.89
CA ASN A 249 4.82 1.74 -1.66
C ASN A 249 4.72 0.88 -0.39
N GLN A 250 3.88 1.28 0.59
CA GLN A 250 3.71 0.57 1.86
C GLN A 250 2.87 -0.69 1.68
N PHE A 251 1.83 -0.64 0.84
CA PHE A 251 0.94 -1.76 0.59
C PHE A 251 1.63 -3.05 0.17
N ALA A 252 2.62 -2.95 -0.72
CA ALA A 252 3.41 -4.10 -1.14
C ALA A 252 4.24 -4.68 0.02
N ASN A 253 4.89 -3.82 0.80
CA ASN A 253 5.70 -4.23 1.95
C ASN A 253 4.83 -4.85 3.06
N ASP A 254 3.67 -4.27 3.34
CA ASP A 254 2.77 -4.74 4.39
C ASP A 254 2.08 -6.05 4.00
N THR A 255 1.78 -6.23 2.71
CA THR A 255 1.33 -7.53 2.17
C THR A 255 2.43 -8.61 2.33
N ILE A 256 3.69 -8.26 2.06
CA ILE A 256 4.83 -9.18 2.28
C ILE A 256 4.97 -9.50 3.77
N ASN A 257 4.92 -8.51 4.66
CA ASN A 257 4.99 -8.70 6.11
C ASN A 257 3.87 -9.62 6.62
N PHE A 258 2.67 -9.47 6.08
CA PHE A 258 1.52 -10.33 6.38
C PHE A 258 1.77 -11.78 5.92
N GLN A 259 2.23 -11.98 4.68
CA GLN A 259 2.56 -13.30 4.15
C GLN A 259 3.71 -13.97 4.92
N THR A 260 4.74 -13.22 5.27
CA THR A 260 5.86 -13.70 6.09
C THR A 260 5.38 -14.12 7.48
N SER A 261 4.48 -13.35 8.10
CA SER A 261 3.92 -13.68 9.42
C SER A 261 3.10 -14.98 9.38
N LEU A 262 2.30 -15.20 8.33
CA LEU A 262 1.61 -16.47 8.10
C LEU A 262 2.60 -17.63 7.91
N THR A 263 3.65 -17.43 7.13
CA THR A 263 4.69 -18.45 6.87
C THR A 263 5.41 -18.85 8.16
N ASN A 264 5.71 -17.88 9.02
CA ASN A 264 6.33 -18.14 10.33
C ASN A 264 5.42 -18.98 11.24
N LEU A 265 4.12 -18.69 11.28
CA LEU A 265 3.14 -19.50 12.01
C LEU A 265 3.03 -20.92 11.44
N GLN A 266 3.02 -21.06 10.11
CA GLN A 266 3.02 -22.38 9.47
C GLN A 266 4.27 -23.19 9.80
N ALA A 267 5.45 -22.56 9.82
CA ALA A 267 6.70 -23.19 10.21
C ALA A 267 6.66 -23.67 11.67
N TYR A 268 6.10 -22.86 12.57
CA TYR A 268 5.87 -23.22 13.96
C TYR A 268 4.94 -24.44 14.10
N PHE A 269 3.82 -24.49 13.38
CA PHE A 269 2.91 -25.65 13.42
C PHE A 269 3.58 -26.93 12.92
N LYS A 270 4.35 -26.84 11.82
CA LYS A 270 5.14 -27.97 11.31
C LYS A 270 6.14 -28.46 12.35
N PHE A 271 6.86 -27.55 13.02
CA PHE A 271 7.81 -27.90 14.08
C PHE A 271 7.13 -28.62 15.26
N LYS A 272 5.88 -28.24 15.60
CA LYS A 272 5.08 -28.88 16.64
C LYS A 272 4.40 -30.19 16.18
N ASN A 273 4.60 -30.62 14.93
CA ASN A 273 3.90 -31.75 14.29
C ASN A 273 2.37 -31.59 14.26
N ILE A 274 1.89 -30.37 13.94
CA ILE A 274 0.47 -30.01 13.88
C ILE A 274 0.06 -29.59 12.48
#